data_AF-A0A2V6L372-F1
#
_entry.id   AF-A0A2V6L372-F1
#
_cell.length_a   1.000
_cell.length_b   1.000
_cell.length_c   1.000
_cell.angle_alpha   90.00
_cell.angle_beta   90.00
_cell.angle_gamma   90.00
#
_symmetry.space_group_name_H-M   'P 1'
#
loop_
_entity.id
_entity.type
_entity.pdbx_description
1 polymer ?
#
loop_
_entity_poly.entity_id
_entity_poly.type
_entity_poly.pdbx_seq_one_letter_code
_entity_poly.pdbx_strand_id
1 'polypeptide(L)'
;MKTDVAIIGGGPGGSAAAMFLSQTGLRVTLIEKAQSARYHIGESLTGECGNCLRTLGLEAEMTSRRHPVKYGQKFLLGSRQRMASGVGPFRYAYMVGAAE
;
A
#
# COMPACT_ATOMS: atom_id res chain seq x y z
N MET A 1 -22.94 12.19 14.43
CA MET A 1 -22.46 11.94 13.05
C MET A 1 -23.17 10.69 12.54
N LYS A 2 -23.81 10.71 11.37
CA LYS A 2 -24.44 9.51 10.78
C LYS A 2 -23.58 9.08 9.59
N THR A 3 -23.06 7.87 9.62
CA THR A 3 -22.19 7.28 8.58
C THR A 3 -22.82 6.00 8.07
N ASP A 4 -22.51 5.61 6.83
CA ASP A 4 -22.98 4.34 6.26
C ASP A 4 -21.96 3.23 6.58
N VAL A 5 -20.67 3.58 6.58
CA VAL A 5 -19.58 2.69 7.01
C VAL A 5 -18.70 3.39 8.04
N ALA A 6 -18.34 2.67 9.11
CA ALA A 6 -17.32 3.09 10.06
C ALA A 6 -16.10 2.15 9.95
N ILE A 7 -14.92 2.71 9.73
CA ILE A 7 -13.66 1.98 9.58
C ILE A 7 -12.80 2.29 10.80
N ILE A 8 -12.35 1.25 11.50
CA ILE A 8 -11.47 1.37 12.66
C ILE A 8 -10.05 1.02 12.22
N GLY A 9 -9.14 2.00 12.29
CA GLY A 9 -7.75 1.90 11.87
C GLY A 9 -7.48 2.65 10.56
N GLY A 10 -6.54 3.59 10.59
CA GLY A 10 -6.08 4.43 9.47
C GLY A 10 -4.81 3.93 8.79
N GLY A 11 -4.42 2.67 9.00
CA GLY A 11 -3.34 2.04 8.26
C GLY A 11 -3.68 1.78 6.79
N PRO A 12 -2.76 1.22 5.99
CA PRO A 12 -2.92 1.06 4.54
C PRO A 12 -4.21 0.37 4.10
N GLY A 13 -4.65 -0.66 4.82
CA GLY A 13 -5.90 -1.37 4.52
C GLY A 13 -7.15 -0.52 4.81
N GLY A 14 -7.18 0.18 5.94
CA GLY A 14 -8.31 1.01 6.34
C GLY A 14 -8.44 2.27 5.51
N SER A 15 -7.32 2.94 5.21
CA SER A 15 -7.30 4.12 4.34
C SER A 15 -7.68 3.76 2.89
N ALA A 16 -7.14 2.66 2.35
CA ALA A 16 -7.52 2.20 1.01
C ALA A 16 -9.01 1.84 0.93
N ALA A 17 -9.53 1.10 1.92
CA ALA A 17 -10.95 0.77 1.99
C ALA A 17 -11.82 2.03 2.08
N ALA A 18 -11.42 3.00 2.90
CA ALA A 18 -12.13 4.28 3.02
C ALA A 18 -12.17 5.03 1.70
N MET A 19 -11.05 5.10 0.98
CA MET A 19 -10.97 5.76 -0.33
C MET A 19 -11.86 5.06 -1.37
N PHE A 20 -11.77 3.73 -1.49
CA PHE A 20 -12.60 2.97 -2.43
C PHE A 20 -14.09 3.12 -2.13
N LEU A 21 -14.50 3.00 -0.86
CA LEU A 21 -15.91 3.13 -0.46
C LEU A 21 -16.42 4.57 -0.61
N SER A 22 -15.57 5.57 -0.41
CA SER A 22 -15.98 6.97 -0.64
C SER A 22 -16.26 7.25 -2.12
N GLN A 23 -15.56 6.58 -3.03
CA GLN A 23 -15.80 6.69 -4.48
C GLN A 23 -17.14 6.07 -4.93
N THR A 24 -17.77 5.22 -4.12
CA THR A 24 -19.09 4.65 -4.44
C THR A 24 -20.27 5.52 -3.96
N GLY A 25 -19.99 6.67 -3.35
CA GLY A 25 -20.99 7.59 -2.80
C GLY A 25 -21.44 7.28 -1.38
N LEU A 26 -20.82 6.30 -0.70
CA LEU A 26 -21.08 6.01 0.71
C LEU A 26 -20.46 7.07 1.62
N ARG A 27 -21.15 7.40 2.71
CA ARG A 27 -20.56 8.20 3.80
C ARG A 27 -19.71 7.30 4.66
N VAL A 28 -18.40 7.56 4.67
CA VAL A 28 -17.42 6.75 5.40
C VAL A 28 -16.81 7.59 6.51
N THR A 29 -16.76 7.03 7.72
CA THR A 29 -16.01 7.61 8.85
C THR A 29 -14.84 6.69 9.16
N LEU A 30 -13.61 7.20 9.07
CA LEU A 30 -12.40 6.50 9.47
C LEU A 30 -11.95 7.02 10.84
N ILE A 31 -11.68 6.09 11.76
CA ILE A 31 -11.27 6.39 13.13
C ILE A 31 -9.90 5.75 13.35
N GLU A 32 -8.90 6.58 13.62
CA GLU A 32 -7.54 6.14 13.96
C GLU A 32 -7.18 6.66 15.35
N LYS A 33 -6.53 5.80 16.14
CA LYS A 33 -6.09 6.13 17.51
C LYS A 33 -4.84 7.00 17.51
N ALA A 34 -3.91 6.75 16.59
CA ALA A 34 -2.64 7.44 16.49
C ALA A 34 -2.73 8.73 15.66
N GLN A 35 -1.76 9.62 15.84
CA GLN A 35 -1.54 10.69 14.87
C GLN A 35 -0.98 10.09 13.57
N SER A 36 -1.35 10.66 12.42
CA SER A 36 -0.92 10.19 11.09
C SER A 36 0.60 10.28 10.93
N ALA A 37 1.18 9.39 10.11
CA ALA A 37 2.62 9.12 9.99
C ALA A 37 3.21 8.59 11.31
N ARG A 38 3.25 7.25 11.42
CA ARG A 38 3.82 6.56 12.56
C ARG A 38 4.68 5.41 12.08
N TYR A 39 5.65 5.04 12.89
CA TYR A 39 6.42 3.83 12.67
C TYR A 39 5.51 2.59 12.62
N HIS A 40 5.66 1.80 11.56
CA HIS A 40 5.00 0.53 11.38
C HIS A 40 5.80 -0.33 10.39
N ILE A 41 6.07 -1.59 10.77
CA ILE A 41 6.76 -2.58 9.92
C ILE A 41 5.86 -2.98 8.76
N GLY A 42 6.40 -3.14 7.54
CA GLY A 42 5.62 -3.50 6.36
C GLY A 42 6.06 -2.80 5.08
N GLU A 43 7.36 -2.62 4.91
CA GLU A 43 7.96 -1.73 3.90
C GLU A 43 7.91 -2.32 2.49
N SER A 44 7.91 -3.65 2.37
CA SER A 44 8.05 -4.34 1.09
C SER A 44 6.70 -4.65 0.43
N LEU A 45 6.20 -3.73 -0.40
CA LEU A 45 4.92 -3.93 -1.08
C LEU A 45 4.99 -5.06 -2.12
N THR A 46 3.86 -5.71 -2.38
CA THR A 46 3.69 -6.66 -3.49
C THR A 46 3.26 -5.94 -4.76
N GLY A 47 3.29 -6.63 -5.91
CA GLY A 47 2.73 -6.10 -7.16
C GLY A 47 1.28 -5.62 -7.01
N GLU A 48 0.45 -6.40 -6.33
CA GLU A 48 -0.96 -6.08 -6.08
C GLU A 48 -1.14 -4.84 -5.19
N CYS A 49 -0.32 -4.66 -4.14
CA CYS A 49 -0.35 -3.42 -3.38
C CYS A 49 -0.02 -2.21 -4.26
N GLY A 50 0.94 -2.36 -5.18
CA GLY A 50 1.24 -1.36 -6.20
C GLY A 50 0.05 -1.08 -7.12
N ASN A 51 -0.69 -2.12 -7.52
CA ASN A 51 -1.90 -1.97 -8.33
C ASN A 51 -3.00 -1.21 -7.57
N CYS A 52 -3.27 -1.55 -6.30
CA CYS A 52 -4.22 -0.81 -5.47
C CYS A 52 -3.90 0.69 -5.42
N LEU A 53 -2.62 1.05 -5.25
CA LEU A 53 -2.19 2.46 -5.26
C LEU A 53 -2.47 3.14 -6.60
N ARG A 54 -2.24 2.47 -7.73
CA ARG A 54 -2.54 3.00 -9.07
C ARG A 54 -4.04 3.18 -9.27
N THR A 55 -4.85 2.20 -8.89
CA THR A 55 -6.32 2.29 -8.97
C THR A 55 -6.86 3.45 -8.14
N LEU A 56 -6.23 3.74 -6.99
CA LEU A 56 -6.56 4.89 -6.15
C LEU A 56 -5.99 6.23 -6.67
N GLY A 57 -5.30 6.24 -7.81
CA GLY A 57 -4.73 7.45 -8.41
C GLY A 57 -3.44 7.96 -7.74
N LEU A 58 -2.81 7.15 -6.88
CA LEU A 58 -1.65 7.56 -6.06
C LEU A 58 -0.30 7.32 -6.74
N GLU A 59 -0.27 6.89 -8.01
CA GLU A 59 0.99 6.53 -8.70
C GLU A 59 1.97 7.71 -8.81
N ALA A 60 1.47 8.88 -9.19
CA ALA A 60 2.30 10.08 -9.33
C ALA A 60 2.91 10.49 -7.98
N GLU A 61 2.13 10.38 -6.90
CA GLU A 61 2.56 10.71 -5.54
C GLU A 61 3.59 9.71 -5.01
N MET A 62 3.39 8.41 -5.26
CA MET A 62 4.36 7.38 -4.89
C MET A 62 5.69 7.54 -5.65
N THR A 63 5.61 7.91 -6.92
CA THR A 63 6.79 8.17 -7.77
C THR A 63 7.55 9.40 -7.29
N SER A 64 6.85 10.48 -6.91
CA SER A 64 7.49 11.73 -6.45
C SER A 64 8.24 11.57 -5.11
N ARG A 65 7.79 10.63 -4.27
CA ARG A 65 8.46 10.29 -2.99
C ARG A 65 9.78 9.53 -3.13
N ARG A 66 10.14 9.08 -4.34
CA ARG A 66 11.42 8.41 -4.65
C ARG A 66 11.71 7.18 -3.78
N HIS A 67 10.67 6.45 -3.39
CA HIS A 67 10.83 5.14 -2.75
C HIS A 67 11.58 4.16 -3.68
N PRO A 68 12.43 3.27 -3.16
CA PRO A 68 13.07 2.25 -3.98
C PRO A 68 12.05 1.41 -4.75
N VAL A 69 12.34 1.17 -6.02
CA VAL A 69 11.46 0.40 -6.92
C VAL A 69 11.74 -1.09 -6.76
N LYS A 70 10.70 -1.88 -6.48
CA LYS A 70 10.76 -3.33 -6.31
C LYS A 70 10.25 -4.03 -7.57
N TYR A 71 11.17 -4.64 -8.33
CA TYR A 71 10.85 -5.39 -9.55
C TYR A 71 10.53 -6.87 -9.29
N GLY A 72 10.89 -7.38 -8.11
CA GLY A 72 10.72 -8.79 -7.81
C GLY A 72 11.37 -9.17 -6.49
N GLN A 73 11.54 -10.47 -6.30
CA GLN A 73 12.06 -11.07 -5.08
C GLN A 73 13.14 -12.09 -5.45
N LYS A 74 14.27 -12.02 -4.74
CA LYS A 74 15.37 -12.96 -4.90
C LYS A 74 15.32 -13.97 -3.77
N PHE A 75 15.20 -15.24 -4.11
CA PHE A 75 15.25 -16.36 -3.18
C PHE A 75 16.62 -17.04 -3.28
N LEU A 76 17.22 -17.30 -2.12
CA LEU A 76 18.48 -18.01 -1.97
C LEU A 76 18.22 -19.27 -1.14
N LEU A 77 18.54 -20.43 -1.70
CA LEU A 77 18.40 -21.73 -1.04
C LEU A 77 19.70 -22.51 -1.19
N GLY A 78 20.55 -22.44 -0.16
CA GLY A 78 21.93 -22.91 -0.26
C GLY A 78 22.71 -22.12 -1.32
N SER A 79 23.40 -22.84 -2.22
CA SER A 79 24.07 -22.24 -3.38
C SER A 79 23.14 -21.91 -4.55
N ARG A 80 21.84 -22.26 -4.47
CA ARG A 80 20.87 -21.98 -5.54
C ARG A 80 20.26 -20.60 -5.36
N GLN A 81 20.23 -19.85 -6.45
CA GLN A 81 19.54 -18.57 -6.53
C GLN A 81 18.37 -18.67 -7.52
N ARG A 82 17.21 -18.12 -7.14
CA ARG A 82 16.07 -17.93 -8.04
C ARG A 82 15.50 -16.53 -7.91
N MET A 83 15.31 -15.86 -9.03
CA MET A 83 14.54 -14.63 -9.11
C MET A 83 13.08 -14.98 -9.40
N ALA A 84 12.16 -14.37 -8.67
CA ALA A 84 10.74 -14.35 -9.01
C ALA A 84 10.32 -12.91 -9.28
N SER A 85 9.74 -12.64 -10.44
CA SER A 85 9.02 -11.41 -10.71
C SER A 85 7.70 -11.43 -9.92
N GLY A 86 7.76 -11.08 -8.63
CA GLY A 86 6.60 -11.01 -7.74
C GLY A 86 5.63 -9.85 -8.02
N VAL A 87 5.63 -9.34 -9.26
CA VAL A 87 4.89 -8.15 -9.71
C VAL A 87 3.79 -8.46 -10.72
N GLY A 88 3.58 -9.71 -11.12
CA GLY A 88 2.46 -10.11 -11.99
C GLY A 88 2.47 -9.36 -13.33
N PRO A 89 1.31 -8.94 -13.90
CA PRO A 89 1.26 -8.13 -15.12
C PRO A 89 1.82 -6.70 -14.94
N PHE A 90 2.24 -6.33 -13.72
CA PHE A 90 2.67 -4.97 -13.37
C PHE A 90 4.19 -4.84 -13.42
N ARG A 91 4.68 -3.67 -13.82
CA ARG A 91 6.13 -3.45 -14.02
C ARG A 91 6.94 -3.43 -12.71
N TYR A 92 6.35 -2.98 -11.60
CA TYR A 92 7.05 -2.81 -10.32
C TYR A 92 6.08 -2.50 -9.14
N ALA A 93 6.62 -2.62 -7.93
CA ALA A 93 6.05 -2.12 -6.67
C ALA A 93 7.07 -1.19 -5.97
N TYR A 94 6.78 -0.77 -4.74
CA TYR A 94 7.62 0.16 -3.96
C TYR A 94 8.13 -0.49 -2.67
N MET A 95 9.32 -0.09 -2.23
CA MET A 95 9.79 -0.29 -0.86
C MET A 95 9.54 1.01 -0.09
N VAL A 96 8.53 1.05 0.77
CA VAL A 96 8.15 2.26 1.50
C VAL A 96 8.83 2.24 2.86
N GLY A 97 9.71 3.19 3.13
CA GLY A 97 10.35 3.29 4.45
C GLY A 97 9.32 3.49 5.56
N ALA A 98 9.60 2.97 6.75
CA ALA A 98 8.79 3.29 7.92
C ALA A 98 8.81 4.80 8.16
N ALA A 99 7.65 5.40 8.43
CA ALA A 99 7.60 6.78 8.87
C ALA A 99 8.30 6.89 10.23
N GLU A 100 9.22 7.85 10.35
CA GLU A 100 9.90 8.18 11.61
C GLU A 100 9.00 8.99 12.54
#